data_AF-A0A1I5PBR6-F1
#
_entry.id   AF-A0A1I5PBR6-F1
#
_cell.length_a   1.000
_cell.length_b   1.000
_cell.length_c   1.000
_cell.angle_alpha   90.00
_cell.angle_beta   90.00
_cell.angle_gamma   90.00
#
_symmetry.space_group_name_H-M   'P 1'
#
loop_
_entity.id
_entity.type
_entity.pdbx_description
1 polymer ?
#
loop_
_entity_poly.entity_id
_entity_poly.type
_entity_poly.pdbx_seq_one_letter_code
_entity_poly.pdbx_strand_id
1 'polypeptide(L)'
;MSAEKRGRSTGRLPTEEARRRGLRNSLAKRAAAPRCGAKRRTDGEPCTQPVPEAGKRCRYHGGATPKGKEWHRRQWPRKGAAPSRLKGKMLALAVRDRKAEERRAAMTPEELEAHEKHRRAVRPGTPSQRQQARRAREARQLVEELDRKREGPPTGEQAALAAQIAELEAKAERLRAEETERRTEGTKR
;
A
#
# COMPACT_ATOMS: atom_id res chain seq x y z
N MET A 1 35.62 -1.40 -37.17
CA MET A 1 34.98 -0.59 -36.12
C MET A 1 35.65 -0.91 -34.79
N SER A 2 36.53 -0.02 -34.35
CA SER A 2 37.47 -0.27 -33.26
C SER A 2 36.78 -0.31 -31.90
N ALA A 3 36.95 -1.42 -31.20
CA ALA A 3 36.59 -1.55 -29.80
C ALA A 3 37.50 -0.63 -28.97
N GLU A 4 37.02 0.58 -28.64
CA GLU A 4 37.63 1.42 -27.62
C GLU A 4 37.53 0.70 -26.27
N LYS A 5 38.60 -0.05 -25.97
CA LYS A 5 38.86 -0.65 -24.67
C LYS A 5 38.71 0.44 -23.62
N ARG A 6 37.73 0.27 -22.72
CA ARG A 6 37.58 1.05 -21.50
C ARG A 6 38.94 1.15 -20.82
N GLY A 7 39.59 2.31 -20.93
CA GLY A 7 40.82 2.60 -20.21
C GLY A 7 40.55 2.45 -18.72
N ARG A 8 40.92 1.30 -18.15
CA ARG A 8 41.02 1.12 -16.71
C ARG A 8 42.11 2.10 -16.30
N SER A 9 41.73 3.24 -15.73
CA SER A 9 42.70 4.21 -15.23
C SER A 9 43.71 3.42 -14.41
N THR A 10 44.98 3.44 -14.82
CA THR A 10 46.13 2.90 -14.09
C THR A 10 46.42 3.74 -12.84
N GLY A 11 45.38 4.34 -12.25
CA GLY A 11 45.43 5.04 -11.00
C GLY A 11 45.89 4.05 -9.94
N ARG A 12 47.08 4.29 -9.41
CA ARG A 12 47.66 3.60 -8.27
C ARG A 12 46.56 3.37 -7.25
N LEU A 13 46.30 2.10 -6.90
CA LEU A 13 45.31 1.76 -5.89
C LEU A 13 45.60 2.57 -4.63
N PRO A 14 44.58 3.12 -3.95
CA PRO A 14 44.81 3.88 -2.74
C PRO A 14 45.59 3.03 -1.75
N THR A 15 46.61 3.63 -1.13
CA THR A 15 47.39 2.99 -0.07
C THR A 15 46.46 2.53 1.05
N GLU A 16 46.86 1.50 1.79
CA GLU A 16 46.04 0.99 2.89
C GLU A 16 45.71 2.10 3.91
N GLU A 17 46.66 2.97 4.18
CA GLU A 17 46.49 4.14 5.04
C GLU A 17 45.40 5.10 4.51
N ALA A 18 45.41 5.42 3.21
CA ALA A 18 44.39 6.26 2.60
C ALA A 18 42.99 5.62 2.71
N ARG A 19 42.88 4.29 2.59
CA ARG A 19 41.62 3.56 2.80
C ARG A 19 41.17 3.63 4.26
N ARG A 20 42.06 3.38 5.22
CA ARG A 20 41.77 3.45 6.66
C ARG A 20 41.31 4.87 7.05
N ARG A 21 42.00 5.91 6.56
CA ARG A 21 41.60 7.31 6.75
C ARG A 21 40.22 7.61 6.16
N GLY A 22 39.96 7.17 4.93
CA GLY A 22 38.66 7.32 4.28
C GLY A 22 37.52 6.64 5.05
N LEU A 23 37.77 5.44 5.58
CA LEU A 23 36.81 4.71 6.41
C LEU A 23 36.53 5.45 7.72
N ARG A 24 37.57 5.90 8.45
CA ARG A 24 37.41 6.70 9.69
C ARG A 24 36.57 7.95 9.45
N ASN A 25 36.87 8.69 8.38
CA ASN A 25 36.12 9.90 8.01
C ASN A 25 34.66 9.58 7.67
N SER A 26 34.40 8.47 6.98
CA SER A 26 33.04 8.02 6.65
C SER A 26 32.26 7.63 7.91
N LEU A 27 32.89 6.89 8.83
CA LEU A 27 32.28 6.49 10.10
C LEU A 27 31.97 7.71 10.98
N ALA A 28 32.90 8.66 11.10
CA ALA A 28 32.69 9.90 11.84
C ALA A 28 31.50 10.70 11.29
N LYS A 29 31.40 10.84 9.95
CA LYS A 29 30.26 11.50 9.30
C LYS A 29 28.93 10.77 9.57
N ARG A 30 28.92 9.44 9.54
CA ARG A 30 27.73 8.62 9.82
C ARG A 30 27.34 8.64 11.29
N ALA A 31 28.30 8.80 12.19
CA ALA A 31 28.07 8.95 13.61
C ALA A 31 27.39 10.30 13.93
N ALA A 32 27.88 11.38 13.33
CA ALA A 32 27.35 12.73 13.51
C ALA A 32 26.03 13.02 12.76
N ALA A 33 25.70 12.22 11.74
CA ALA A 33 24.49 12.43 10.95
C ALA A 33 23.20 12.18 11.77
N PRO A 34 22.13 12.99 11.54
CA PRO A 34 20.84 12.76 12.18
C PRO A 34 20.26 11.39 11.84
N ARG A 35 19.34 10.89 12.68
CA ARG A 35 18.72 9.56 12.54
C ARG A 35 17.36 9.65 11.85
N CYS A 36 16.99 8.59 11.12
CA CYS A 36 15.74 8.52 10.38
C CYS A 36 14.48 8.54 11.27
N GLY A 37 14.51 7.85 12.41
CA GLY A 37 13.42 7.78 13.39
C GLY A 37 12.10 7.18 12.86
N ALA A 38 12.11 6.50 11.71
CA ALA A 38 10.90 5.82 11.21
C ALA A 38 10.73 4.48 11.92
N LYS A 39 9.49 4.07 12.18
CA LYS A 39 9.18 2.76 12.74
C LYS A 39 9.74 1.65 11.85
N ARG A 40 10.68 0.86 12.38
CA ARG A 40 11.23 -0.32 11.69
C ARG A 40 10.14 -1.39 11.56
N ARG A 41 10.16 -2.12 10.44
CA ARG A 41 9.20 -3.21 10.19
C ARG A 41 9.42 -4.42 11.10
N THR A 42 10.67 -4.70 11.47
CA THR A 42 11.08 -5.92 12.19
C THR A 42 10.65 -5.93 13.65
N ASP A 43 10.89 -4.82 14.35
CA ASP A 43 10.81 -4.70 15.81
C ASP A 43 9.95 -3.50 16.25
N GLY A 44 9.52 -2.65 15.31
CA GLY A 44 8.72 -1.46 15.63
C GLY A 44 9.53 -0.30 16.23
N GLU A 45 10.82 -0.49 16.46
CA GLU A 45 11.71 0.51 17.03
C GLU A 45 12.08 1.61 16.02
N PRO A 46 12.49 2.81 16.48
CA PRO A 46 12.94 3.88 15.58
C PRO A 46 14.16 3.49 14.74
N CYS A 47 14.14 3.85 13.47
CA CYS A 47 15.24 3.59 12.54
C CYS A 47 16.47 4.46 12.85
N THR A 48 17.60 3.81 13.11
CA THR A 48 18.89 4.44 13.43
C THR A 48 19.77 4.71 12.20
N GLN A 49 19.25 4.48 10.98
CA GLN A 49 20.01 4.79 9.77
C GLN A 49 20.25 6.30 9.65
N PRO A 50 21.48 6.73 9.28
CA PRO A 50 21.80 8.14 9.13
C PRO A 50 21.02 8.76 7.96
N VAL A 51 20.64 10.02 8.11
CA VAL A 51 19.92 10.81 7.12
C VAL A 51 20.67 12.12 6.82
N PRO A 52 20.50 12.72 5.63
CA PRO A 52 21.24 13.92 5.25
C PRO A 52 20.85 15.16 6.05
N GLU A 53 19.59 15.25 6.51
CA GLU A 53 19.04 16.38 7.24
C GLU A 53 18.11 15.85 8.35
N ALA A 54 18.03 16.56 9.46
CA ALA A 54 17.12 16.22 10.56
C ALA A 54 15.65 16.21 10.06
N GLY A 55 14.86 15.26 10.57
CA GLY A 55 13.46 15.09 10.15
C GLY A 55 13.26 14.41 8.78
N LYS A 56 14.32 14.09 8.03
CA LYS A 56 14.21 13.29 6.79
C LYS A 56 14.19 11.79 7.09
N ARG A 57 13.75 11.01 6.10
CA ARG A 57 13.78 9.55 6.15
C ARG A 57 15.02 9.01 5.44
N CYS A 58 15.49 7.82 5.83
CA CYS A 58 16.58 7.14 5.13
C CYS A 58 16.10 6.49 3.84
N ARG A 59 17.03 6.02 3.00
CA ARG A 59 16.70 5.32 1.73
C ARG A 59 15.75 4.12 1.91
N TYR A 60 15.84 3.42 3.03
CA TYR A 60 15.01 2.25 3.34
C TYR A 60 13.58 2.63 3.76
N HIS A 61 13.41 3.83 4.31
CA HIS A 61 12.11 4.40 4.69
C HIS A 61 11.65 5.46 3.68
N GLY A 62 12.01 5.29 2.42
CA GLY A 62 11.51 6.11 1.31
C GLY A 62 12.13 7.49 1.16
N GLY A 63 13.20 7.83 1.89
CA GLY A 63 13.86 9.14 1.78
C GLY A 63 14.56 9.42 0.44
N ALA A 64 14.87 8.36 -0.31
CA ALA A 64 15.39 8.47 -1.67
C ALA A 64 14.28 8.63 -2.72
N THR A 65 13.03 8.38 -2.35
CA THR A 65 11.87 8.46 -3.24
C THR A 65 11.21 9.82 -3.05
N PRO A 66 11.00 10.61 -4.12
CA PRO A 66 10.29 11.88 -4.02
C PRO A 66 8.84 11.69 -3.56
N LYS A 67 8.26 12.74 -2.99
CA LYS A 67 6.88 12.77 -2.48
C LYS A 67 6.01 13.68 -3.36
N GLY A 68 4.69 13.55 -3.21
CA GLY A 68 3.73 14.45 -3.85
C GLY A 68 3.73 14.31 -5.38
N LYS A 69 3.72 15.44 -6.10
CA LYS A 69 3.64 15.48 -7.56
C LYS A 69 4.87 14.88 -8.26
N GLU A 70 6.00 14.81 -7.56
CA GLU A 70 7.25 14.24 -8.05
C GLU A 70 7.32 12.72 -7.85
N TRP A 71 6.33 12.13 -7.18
CA TRP A 71 6.18 10.69 -7.04
C TRP A 71 5.99 10.04 -8.43
N HIS A 72 6.66 8.91 -8.68
CA HIS A 72 6.79 8.24 -9.98
C HIS A 72 7.49 9.01 -11.12
N ARG A 73 7.94 10.26 -10.90
CA ARG A 73 8.66 11.02 -11.92
C ARG A 73 10.15 10.69 -11.96
N ARG A 74 10.72 10.71 -13.16
CA ARG A 74 12.15 10.54 -13.38
C ARG A 74 12.88 11.77 -12.82
N GLN A 75 13.63 11.56 -11.75
CA GLN A 75 14.43 12.60 -11.11
C GLN A 75 15.73 12.84 -11.89
N TRP A 76 15.91 14.05 -12.40
CA TRP A 76 17.12 14.49 -13.10
C TRP A 76 18.11 15.15 -12.13
N PRO A 77 19.43 15.12 -12.42
CA PRO A 77 20.38 15.94 -11.68
C PRO A 77 19.96 17.41 -11.68
N ARG A 78 20.20 18.10 -10.56
CA ARG A 78 19.94 19.55 -10.46
C ARG A 78 20.81 20.33 -11.46
N LYS A 79 20.34 21.52 -11.86
CA LYS A 79 21.13 22.47 -12.66
C LYS A 79 22.48 22.72 -11.98
N GLY A 80 23.58 22.66 -12.74
CA GLY A 80 24.94 22.80 -12.22
C GLY A 80 25.56 21.52 -11.62
N ALA A 81 24.85 20.39 -11.62
CA ALA A 81 25.47 19.12 -11.25
C ALA A 81 26.58 18.73 -12.23
N ALA A 82 27.64 18.09 -11.71
CA ALA A 82 28.75 17.62 -12.54
C ALA A 82 28.27 16.77 -13.73
N PRO A 83 28.81 16.97 -14.96
CA PRO A 83 28.37 16.24 -16.17
C PRO A 83 28.40 14.72 -16.01
N SER A 84 29.32 14.19 -15.19
CA SER A 84 29.41 12.77 -14.86
C SER A 84 28.13 12.20 -14.23
N ARG A 85 27.39 13.01 -13.45
CA ARG A 85 26.12 12.58 -12.84
C ARG A 85 25.01 12.45 -13.88
N LEU A 86 24.96 13.34 -14.86
CA LEU A 86 24.02 13.25 -15.97
C LEU A 86 24.33 12.04 -16.85
N LYS A 87 25.59 11.87 -17.25
CA LYS A 87 26.04 10.68 -18.00
C LYS A 87 25.70 9.38 -17.26
N GLY A 88 26.03 9.31 -15.97
CA GLY A 88 25.71 8.16 -15.12
C GLY A 88 24.20 7.90 -15.02
N LYS A 89 23.39 8.96 -14.92
CA LYS A 89 21.93 8.83 -14.96
C LYS A 89 21.50 8.23 -16.30
N MET A 90 21.91 8.80 -17.43
CA MET A 90 21.51 8.36 -18.77
C MET A 90 21.83 6.88 -19.00
N LEU A 91 23.03 6.43 -18.60
CA LEU A 91 23.42 5.02 -18.66
C LEU A 91 22.50 4.13 -17.82
N ALA A 92 22.18 4.54 -16.58
CA ALA A 92 21.26 3.78 -15.73
C ALA A 92 19.86 3.68 -16.34
N LEU A 93 19.43 4.68 -17.11
CA LEU A 93 18.13 4.65 -17.79
C LEU A 93 18.14 3.71 -18.98
N ALA A 94 19.17 3.81 -19.82
CA ALA A 94 19.35 2.92 -20.95
C ALA A 94 19.35 1.44 -20.51
N VAL A 95 20.08 1.11 -19.45
CA VAL A 95 20.09 -0.26 -18.90
C VAL A 95 18.71 -0.69 -18.40
N ARG A 96 17.98 0.21 -17.71
CA ARG A 96 16.64 -0.10 -17.21
C ARG A 96 15.65 -0.34 -18.35
N ASP A 97 15.69 0.53 -19.35
CA ASP A 97 14.75 0.51 -20.47
C ASP A 97 15.03 -0.71 -21.36
N ARG A 98 16.31 -1.03 -21.61
CA ARG A 98 16.72 -2.29 -22.27
C ARG A 98 16.21 -3.53 -21.54
N LYS A 99 16.38 -3.62 -20.22
CA LYS A 99 15.84 -4.75 -19.42
C LYS A 99 14.31 -4.84 -19.46
N ALA A 100 13.62 -3.71 -19.61
CA ALA A 100 12.17 -3.72 -19.77
C ALA A 100 11.76 -4.21 -21.16
N GLU A 101 12.52 -3.87 -22.19
CA GLU A 101 12.34 -4.38 -23.56
C GLU A 101 12.64 -5.88 -23.64
N GLU A 102 13.78 -6.33 -23.12
CA GLU A 102 14.15 -7.76 -23.05
C GLU A 102 13.03 -8.59 -22.39
N ARG A 103 12.47 -8.12 -21.28
CA ARG A 103 11.35 -8.81 -20.60
C ARG A 103 10.07 -8.82 -21.43
N ARG A 104 9.78 -7.78 -22.20
CA ARG A 104 8.58 -7.74 -23.07
C ARG A 104 8.77 -8.61 -24.31
N ALA A 105 9.97 -8.63 -24.88
CA ALA A 105 10.31 -9.48 -26.02
C ALA A 105 10.31 -10.96 -25.66
N ALA A 106 10.61 -11.30 -24.39
CA ALA A 106 10.53 -12.66 -23.87
C ALA A 106 9.11 -13.14 -23.56
N MET A 107 8.11 -12.26 -23.53
CA MET A 107 6.71 -12.66 -23.28
C MET A 107 6.10 -13.30 -24.52
N THR A 108 5.33 -14.37 -24.32
CA THR A 108 4.47 -14.93 -25.38
C THR A 108 3.30 -13.98 -25.71
N PRO A 109 2.61 -14.16 -26.85
CA PRO A 109 1.42 -13.36 -27.18
C PRO A 109 0.34 -13.39 -26.08
N GLU A 110 0.08 -14.55 -25.49
CA GLU A 110 -0.90 -14.72 -24.41
C GLU A 110 -0.47 -13.97 -23.13
N GLU A 111 0.81 -14.03 -22.77
CA GLU A 111 1.36 -13.31 -21.63
C GLU A 111 1.33 -11.80 -21.82
N LEU A 112 1.58 -11.33 -23.06
CA LEU A 112 1.45 -9.91 -23.41
C LEU A 112 0.02 -9.42 -23.24
N GLU A 113 -0.97 -10.20 -23.69
CA GLU A 113 -2.39 -9.86 -23.54
C GLU A 113 -2.79 -9.82 -22.06
N ALA A 114 -2.39 -10.82 -21.27
CA ALA A 114 -2.65 -10.86 -19.83
C ALA A 114 -2.01 -9.65 -19.11
N HIS A 115 -0.77 -9.31 -19.47
CA HIS A 115 -0.06 -8.15 -18.93
C HIS A 115 -0.75 -6.83 -19.32
N GLU A 116 -1.21 -6.68 -20.56
CA GLU A 116 -2.00 -5.53 -21.03
C GLU A 116 -3.31 -5.39 -20.25
N LYS A 117 -4.07 -6.48 -20.12
CA LYS A 117 -5.34 -6.53 -19.38
C LYS A 117 -5.15 -6.12 -17.93
N HIS A 118 -4.13 -6.67 -17.27
CA HIS A 118 -3.77 -6.31 -15.91
C HIS A 118 -3.38 -4.83 -15.79
N ARG A 119 -2.54 -4.32 -16.70
CA ARG A 119 -2.11 -2.90 -16.71
C ARG A 119 -3.30 -1.94 -16.82
N ARG A 120 -4.31 -2.28 -17.63
CA ARG A 120 -5.53 -1.48 -17.79
C ARG A 120 -6.40 -1.55 -16.53
N ALA A 121 -6.56 -2.73 -15.95
CA ALA A 121 -7.39 -2.95 -14.77
C ALA A 121 -6.83 -2.30 -13.49
N VAL A 122 -5.51 -2.30 -13.31
CA VAL A 122 -4.85 -1.84 -12.05
C VAL A 122 -4.52 -0.35 -12.06
N ARG A 123 -4.95 0.41 -13.08
CA ARG A 123 -4.67 1.85 -13.14
C ARG A 123 -5.25 2.54 -11.89
N PRO A 124 -4.43 3.20 -11.05
CA PRO A 124 -4.94 3.86 -9.86
C PRO A 124 -5.97 4.93 -10.26
N GLY A 125 -7.17 4.86 -9.70
CA GLY A 125 -8.21 5.85 -9.93
C GLY A 125 -7.76 7.28 -9.57
N THR A 126 -8.53 8.30 -9.96
CA THR A 126 -8.24 9.70 -9.63
C THR A 126 -8.12 9.91 -8.11
N PRO A 127 -7.45 10.96 -7.62
CA PRO A 127 -7.37 11.23 -6.17
C PRO A 127 -8.74 11.22 -5.49
N SER A 128 -9.77 11.79 -6.13
CA SER A 128 -11.16 11.77 -5.66
C SER A 128 -11.72 10.34 -5.57
N GLN A 129 -11.58 9.53 -6.64
CA GLN A 129 -12.03 8.14 -6.65
C GLN A 129 -11.35 7.32 -5.55
N ARG A 130 -10.04 7.53 -5.31
CA ARG A 130 -9.32 6.84 -4.22
C ARG A 130 -9.80 7.27 -2.84
N GLN A 131 -10.14 8.55 -2.67
CA GLN A 131 -10.70 9.07 -1.42
C GLN A 131 -12.12 8.53 -1.18
N GLN A 132 -12.98 8.52 -2.20
CA GLN A 132 -14.30 7.91 -2.15
C GLN A 132 -14.22 6.42 -1.82
N ALA A 133 -13.33 5.68 -2.49
CA ALA A 133 -13.12 4.26 -2.20
C ALA A 133 -12.62 4.02 -0.77
N ARG A 134 -11.81 4.94 -0.22
CA ARG A 134 -11.41 4.89 1.20
C ARG A 134 -12.61 5.10 2.11
N ARG A 135 -13.39 6.16 1.89
CA ARG A 135 -14.60 6.45 2.68
C ARG A 135 -15.61 5.32 2.61
N ALA A 136 -15.79 4.70 1.44
CA ALA A 136 -16.67 3.55 1.27
C ALA A 136 -16.21 2.34 2.09
N ARG A 137 -14.89 2.09 2.18
CA ARG A 137 -14.35 1.04 3.05
C ARG A 137 -14.55 1.35 4.52
N GLU A 138 -14.28 2.59 4.94
CA GLU A 138 -14.49 3.05 6.32
C GLU A 138 -15.97 2.97 6.71
N ALA A 139 -16.88 3.37 5.82
CA ALA A 139 -18.32 3.25 6.03
C ALA A 139 -18.77 1.78 6.14
N ARG A 140 -18.26 0.89 5.28
CA ARG A 140 -18.55 -0.55 5.38
C ARG A 140 -18.07 -1.14 6.71
N GLN A 141 -16.87 -0.78 7.15
CA GLN A 141 -16.34 -1.22 8.45
C GLN A 141 -17.22 -0.73 9.61
N LEU A 142 -17.69 0.52 9.54
CA LEU A 142 -18.59 1.07 10.54
C LEU A 142 -19.92 0.33 10.58
N VAL A 143 -20.53 0.05 9.42
CA VAL A 143 -21.78 -0.71 9.33
C VAL A 143 -21.59 -2.12 9.90
N GLU A 144 -20.52 -2.81 9.50
CA GLU A 144 -20.21 -4.15 10.01
C GLU A 144 -20.00 -4.15 11.54
N GLU A 145 -19.37 -3.10 12.09
CA GLU A 145 -19.20 -2.95 13.53
C GLU A 145 -20.53 -2.71 14.24
N LEU A 146 -21.43 -1.92 13.65
CA LEU A 146 -22.78 -1.67 14.19
C LEU A 146 -23.65 -2.93 14.14
N ASP A 147 -23.60 -3.68 13.05
CA ASP A 147 -24.32 -4.95 12.91
C ASP A 147 -23.82 -5.95 13.95
N ARG A 148 -22.50 -6.08 14.13
CA ARG A 148 -21.92 -6.94 15.16
C ARG A 148 -22.33 -6.54 16.58
N LYS A 149 -22.45 -5.23 16.85
CA LYS A 149 -22.95 -4.73 18.15
C LYS A 149 -24.43 -5.03 18.35
N ARG A 150 -25.22 -5.00 17.28
CA ARG A 150 -26.65 -5.34 17.29
C ARG A 150 -26.88 -6.84 17.48
N GLU A 151 -26.04 -7.68 16.89
CA GLU A 151 -26.10 -9.15 17.00
C GLU A 151 -25.59 -9.72 18.34
N GLY A 152 -25.33 -8.86 19.33
CA GLY A 152 -25.05 -9.33 20.70
C GLY A 152 -26.21 -10.16 21.27
N PRO A 153 -25.94 -10.99 22.31
CA PRO A 153 -27.00 -11.76 22.94
C PRO A 153 -28.10 -10.82 23.45
N PRO A 154 -29.39 -11.15 23.24
CA PRO A 154 -30.49 -10.30 23.66
C PRO A 154 -30.37 -10.07 25.18
N THR A 155 -30.56 -8.82 25.57
CA THR A 155 -30.70 -8.46 26.99
C THR A 155 -31.91 -9.18 27.60
N GLY A 156 -31.93 -9.34 28.92
CA GLY A 156 -33.05 -10.02 29.62
C GLY A 156 -34.42 -9.43 29.27
N GLU A 157 -34.51 -8.11 29.12
CA GLU A 157 -35.73 -7.41 28.70
C GLU A 157 -36.10 -7.73 27.25
N GLN A 158 -35.13 -7.78 26.33
CA GLN A 158 -35.37 -8.14 24.93
C GLN A 158 -35.86 -9.59 24.79
N ALA A 159 -35.30 -10.52 25.56
CA ALA A 159 -35.76 -11.91 25.58
C ALA A 159 -37.19 -12.04 26.14
N ALA A 160 -37.50 -11.28 27.20
CA ALA A 160 -38.85 -11.25 27.78
C ALA A 160 -39.89 -10.69 26.81
N LEU A 161 -39.55 -9.59 26.11
CA LEU A 161 -40.42 -9.01 25.08
C LEU A 161 -40.61 -9.96 23.89
N ALA A 162 -39.56 -10.66 23.45
CA ALA A 162 -39.68 -11.65 22.38
C ALA A 162 -40.61 -12.81 22.77
N ALA A 163 -40.56 -13.27 24.02
CA ALA A 163 -41.47 -14.30 24.52
C ALA A 163 -42.93 -13.80 24.57
N GLN A 164 -43.16 -12.55 24.99
CA GLN A 164 -44.49 -11.94 24.97
C GLN A 164 -45.05 -11.81 23.54
N ILE A 165 -44.21 -11.41 22.59
CA ILE A 165 -44.60 -11.33 21.16
C ILE A 165 -45.02 -12.72 20.66
N ALA A 166 -44.22 -13.76 20.90
CA ALA A 166 -44.53 -15.11 20.47
C ALA A 166 -45.84 -15.63 21.09
N GLU A 167 -46.09 -15.33 22.37
CA GLU A 167 -47.34 -15.69 23.04
C GLU A 167 -48.56 -14.98 22.42
N LEU A 168 -48.42 -13.68 22.13
CA LEU A 168 -49.48 -12.87 21.52
C LEU A 168 -49.76 -13.30 20.08
N GLU A 169 -48.73 -13.62 19.30
CA GLU A 169 -48.87 -14.14 17.95
C GLU A 169 -49.61 -15.49 17.94
N ALA A 170 -49.25 -16.41 18.85
CA ALA A 170 -49.95 -17.68 18.99
C ALA A 170 -51.42 -17.51 19.44
N LYS A 171 -51.71 -16.53 20.30
CA LYS A 171 -53.11 -16.18 20.66
C LYS A 171 -53.87 -15.63 19.46
N ALA A 172 -53.26 -14.72 18.70
CA ALA A 172 -53.88 -14.14 17.52
C ALA A 172 -54.17 -15.20 16.45
N GLU A 173 -53.27 -16.15 16.25
CA GLU A 173 -53.45 -17.26 15.31
C GLU A 173 -54.61 -18.18 15.73
N ARG A 174 -54.69 -18.55 17.01
CA ARG A 174 -55.83 -19.32 17.55
C ARG A 174 -57.16 -18.61 17.36
N LEU A 175 -57.24 -17.32 17.71
CA LEU A 175 -58.46 -16.53 17.54
C LEU A 175 -58.89 -16.41 16.09
N ARG A 176 -57.92 -16.23 15.17
CA ARG A 176 -58.19 -16.22 13.72
C ARG A 176 -58.73 -17.57 13.26
N ALA A 177 -58.16 -18.68 13.72
CA ALA A 177 -58.62 -20.03 13.40
C ALA A 177 -60.08 -20.26 13.87
N GLU A 178 -60.39 -19.93 15.13
CA GLU A 178 -61.73 -20.00 15.70
C GLU A 178 -62.74 -19.08 14.99
N GLU A 179 -62.30 -17.90 14.54
CA GLU A 179 -63.13 -16.97 13.77
C GLU A 179 -63.43 -17.54 12.38
N THR A 180 -62.43 -18.12 11.71
CA THR A 180 -62.63 -18.82 10.44
C THR A 180 -63.58 -20.01 10.57
N GLU A 181 -63.44 -20.84 11.61
CA GLU A 181 -64.34 -21.96 11.88
C GLU A 181 -65.78 -21.49 12.08
N ARG A 182 -66.02 -20.52 12.97
CA ARG A 182 -67.35 -19.91 13.19
C ARG A 182 -67.96 -19.35 11.90
N ARG A 183 -67.16 -18.69 11.06
CA ARG A 183 -67.63 -18.15 9.78
C ARG A 183 -68.03 -19.25 8.80
N THR A 184 -67.29 -20.37 8.77
CA THR A 184 -67.61 -21.52 7.90
C THR A 184 -68.82 -22.32 8.38
N GLU A 185 -69.06 -22.41 9.70
CA GLU A 185 -70.25 -23.05 10.26
C GLU A 185 -71.52 -22.21 10.06
N GLY A 186 -71.42 -20.88 10.18
CA GLY A 186 -72.54 -19.96 9.92
C GLY A 186 -72.99 -19.89 8.45
N THR A 187 -72.14 -20.32 7.51
CA THR A 187 -72.46 -20.35 6.07
C THR A 187 -73.13 -21.68 5.64
N LYS A 188 -73.19 -22.68 6.53
CA LYS A 188 -73.77 -24.02 6.27
C LYS A 188 -75.21 -24.20 6.78
N ARG A 189 -75.82 -23.18 7.38
CA ARG A 189 -77.25 -23.14 7.76
C ARG A 189 -78.03 -22.28 6.78
#